data_AF-A0A917P8X3-F1
#
_entry.id   AF-A0A917P8X3-F1
#
_cell.length_a   1.000
_cell.length_b   1.000
_cell.length_c   1.000
_cell.angle_alpha   90.00
_cell.angle_beta   90.00
_cell.angle_gamma   90.00
#
_symmetry.space_group_name_H-M   'P 1'
#
loop_
_entity.id
_entity.type
_entity.pdbx_description
1 polymer ?
#
loop_
_entity_poly.entity_id
_entity_poly.type
_entity_poly.pdbx_seq_one_letter_code
_entity_poly.pdbx_strand_id
1 'polypeptide(L)'
;MREGRPLAVVSLALILAACGGGSTLPGTPVTALTDSGAGSLRDAIAAAAPGDTLRLTETGTLNLLSPLVITRDVTIIAAGVTLDAAGKGRVLDIAAGVSVTLQGGTLTGGTGAALPASLNAARIATSAGSPRMEALSQPRAEGGAQLNAQATLLTAGGVLINRGTLTLDGVTVTGGKANLGGGIYNAAGATLTLIGTTTVTGNEATLADPADLTLDQGYGGGIFNKGQLVVAGGRVNVNTAAYGGGGIYGGTGSSTTLTGGAVDGNQTTFPVTVVGTVTNGSAGGGIYTNGNLTVSGGSVSGNRTAYFGGGVTVQSTCADAQCTNVNRPVFSLTGGTIANNAQTDTGGVGGGGALWLNARSSISGGTVRANAADSGAGLVTWFDTDITGGVFEGNQARTNGGGIYFANAGRAYHIGGTARISGNTAGNSGGGFTIGRATQVTMDGGSVSGNTVTGTSDGGGGVRVSKEAAFTLSGGEIRGNAAVKTGGGITVGGTVTMTGGTITGNTVTNRTDGQGGGGGGVRLYSGSSMTASGGTISDNTAWYGGGVETNGVYQTSPTSTFVLSGATLSGNRADGSNGGGFWNDGTLTIQSGSVTGNSARDGGGVFNTRIGVYAQPGGSVTGNTPNNVVNGQ
;
A
#
# COMPACT_ATOMS: atom_id res chain seq x y z
N MET A 1 -6.56 1.88 45.79
CA MET A 1 -5.20 1.53 46.28
C MET A 1 -4.37 1.07 45.08
N ARG A 2 -3.26 1.78 44.84
CA ARG A 2 -2.13 1.51 43.91
C ARG A 2 -2.45 1.28 42.42
N GLU A 3 -2.41 2.39 41.69
CA GLU A 3 -2.10 2.45 40.25
C GLU A 3 -0.60 2.17 40.01
N GLY A 4 -0.29 1.39 38.97
CA GLY A 4 1.06 1.22 38.43
C GLY A 4 1.24 2.00 37.13
N ARG A 5 2.04 3.06 37.15
CA ARG A 5 2.43 3.86 35.98
C ARG A 5 3.67 3.23 35.30
N PRO A 6 3.81 3.26 33.96
CA PRO A 6 5.03 2.83 33.31
C PRO A 6 6.11 3.92 33.39
N LEU A 7 7.36 3.49 33.60
CA LEU A 7 8.56 4.32 33.62
C LEU A 7 8.75 5.06 32.29
N ALA A 8 8.77 6.39 32.35
CA ALA A 8 9.30 7.24 31.30
C ALA A 8 10.83 7.29 31.41
N VAL A 9 11.54 6.84 30.37
CA VAL A 9 12.97 7.09 30.22
C VAL A 9 13.11 8.54 29.77
N VAL A 10 13.36 9.43 30.73
CA VAL A 10 13.76 10.81 30.49
C VAL A 10 15.25 10.81 30.15
N SER A 11 15.59 11.05 28.89
CA SER A 11 16.95 11.37 28.49
C SER A 11 17.35 12.70 29.13
N LEU A 12 18.19 12.61 30.15
CA LEU A 12 18.71 13.75 30.90
C LEU A 12 19.71 14.52 30.01
N ALA A 13 19.29 15.68 29.49
CA ALA A 13 20.22 16.64 28.93
C ALA A 13 21.05 17.23 30.07
N LEU A 14 22.31 16.79 30.17
CA LEU A 14 23.27 17.29 31.14
C LEU A 14 23.74 18.69 30.70
N ILE A 15 23.12 19.74 31.22
CA ILE A 15 23.68 21.10 31.16
C ILE A 15 24.67 21.22 32.32
N LEU A 16 25.95 20.98 32.04
CA LEU A 16 27.03 21.38 32.93
C LEU A 16 27.48 22.80 32.54
N ALA A 17 26.94 23.80 33.24
CA ALA A 17 27.58 25.10 33.32
C ALA A 17 28.75 25.01 34.30
N ALA A 18 29.97 24.83 33.78
CA ALA A 18 31.20 25.01 34.54
C ALA A 18 32.00 26.15 33.90
N CYS A 19 32.28 27.16 34.73
CA CYS A 19 33.01 28.36 34.40
C CYS A 19 34.51 28.05 34.24
N GLY A 20 35.15 28.58 33.18
CA GLY A 20 36.60 28.80 33.11
C GLY A 20 37.48 27.59 32.76
N GLY A 21 37.54 27.25 31.47
CA GLY A 21 38.54 26.36 30.89
C GLY A 21 38.12 26.03 29.46
N GLY A 22 38.87 26.48 28.46
CA GLY A 22 38.52 26.34 27.04
C GLY A 22 38.28 24.89 26.65
N SER A 23 37.02 24.46 26.65
CA SER A 23 36.61 23.21 26.02
C SER A 23 36.65 23.45 24.52
N THR A 24 37.77 23.12 23.87
CA THR A 24 37.80 23.00 22.41
C THR A 24 36.67 22.06 22.02
N LEU A 25 35.69 22.57 21.26
CA LEU A 25 34.61 21.77 20.72
C LEU A 25 35.22 20.52 20.05
N PRO A 26 34.65 19.32 20.25
CA PRO A 26 35.28 18.10 19.77
C PRO A 26 35.45 18.13 18.25
N GLY A 27 36.65 17.70 17.80
CA GLY A 27 37.02 17.54 16.39
C GLY A 27 38.10 18.50 15.90
N THR A 28 38.80 18.08 14.85
CA THR A 28 39.77 18.88 14.10
C THR A 28 39.03 20.05 13.42
N PRO A 29 39.43 21.31 13.68
CA PRO A 29 38.72 22.47 13.15
C PRO A 29 38.97 22.65 11.66
N VAL A 30 37.89 22.78 10.90
CA VAL A 30 37.87 23.28 9.52
C VAL A 30 37.55 24.77 9.61
N THR A 31 38.50 25.61 9.17
CA THR A 31 38.56 27.04 9.48
C THR A 31 38.29 27.93 8.26
N ALA A 32 38.12 27.35 7.07
CA ALA A 32 37.82 28.10 5.86
C ALA A 32 36.71 27.43 5.05
N LEU A 33 35.76 28.24 4.56
CA LEU A 33 34.77 27.86 3.55
C LEU A 33 35.27 28.02 2.11
N THR A 34 36.56 27.73 1.86
CA THR A 34 37.14 27.59 0.51
C THR A 34 37.18 26.13 0.09
N ASP A 35 37.06 25.84 -1.22
CA ASP A 35 37.05 24.45 -1.73
C ASP A 35 38.37 23.70 -1.57
N SER A 36 39.47 24.44 -1.47
CA SER A 36 40.82 23.90 -1.30
C SER A 36 41.73 24.88 -0.56
N GLY A 37 42.95 24.43 -0.26
CA GLY A 37 43.93 25.18 0.52
C GLY A 37 43.90 24.83 2.00
N ALA A 38 44.92 25.31 2.74
CA ALA A 38 45.07 25.03 4.16
C ALA A 38 43.82 25.45 4.94
N GLY A 39 43.34 24.56 5.82
CA GLY A 39 42.17 24.82 6.67
C GLY A 39 40.80 24.63 6.00
N SER A 40 40.77 24.28 4.71
CA SER A 40 39.56 23.86 4.01
C SER A 40 39.07 22.48 4.44
N LEU A 41 37.80 22.17 4.18
CA LEU A 41 37.25 20.83 4.46
C LEU A 41 37.99 19.74 3.67
N ARG A 42 38.38 20.03 2.41
CA ARG A 42 39.11 19.08 1.56
C ARG A 42 40.50 18.76 2.12
N ASP A 43 41.20 19.78 2.62
CA ASP A 43 42.50 19.62 3.29
C ASP A 43 42.36 18.79 4.57
N ALA A 44 41.36 19.09 5.39
CA ALA A 44 41.07 18.34 6.62
C ALA A 44 40.72 16.87 6.34
N ILE A 45 39.94 16.57 5.31
CA ILE A 45 39.64 15.18 4.89
C ILE A 45 40.91 14.45 4.46
N ALA A 46 41.79 15.12 3.71
CA ALA A 46 43.04 14.52 3.23
C ALA A 46 43.99 14.17 4.39
N ALA A 47 44.03 15.01 5.42
CA ALA A 47 44.86 14.85 6.61
C ALA A 47 44.25 13.92 7.69
N ALA A 48 42.95 13.63 7.63
CA ALA A 48 42.24 12.85 8.65
C ALA A 48 42.76 11.41 8.79
N ALA A 49 42.88 10.94 10.03
CA ALA A 49 43.01 9.53 10.36
C ALA A 49 41.60 8.87 10.42
N PRO A 50 41.50 7.55 10.19
CA PRO A 50 40.24 6.82 10.39
C PRO A 50 39.70 7.00 11.82
N GLY A 51 38.44 7.40 11.95
CA GLY A 51 37.75 7.70 13.20
C GLY A 51 37.72 9.19 13.57
N ASP A 52 38.45 10.04 12.87
CA ASP A 52 38.53 11.47 13.19
C ASP A 52 37.18 12.18 13.08
N THR A 53 36.98 13.20 13.92
CA THR A 53 35.87 14.15 13.81
C THR A 53 36.39 15.45 13.22
N LEU A 54 35.80 15.90 12.11
CA LEU A 54 36.10 17.16 11.43
C LEU A 54 34.96 18.14 11.67
N ARG A 55 35.25 19.36 12.14
CA ARG A 55 34.23 20.33 12.53
C ARG A 55 34.38 21.61 11.75
N LEU A 56 33.37 21.97 10.95
CA LEU A 56 33.30 23.31 10.37
C LEU A 56 32.97 24.32 11.47
N THR A 57 33.82 25.33 11.59
CA THR A 57 33.73 26.34 12.65
C THR A 57 33.07 27.64 12.16
N GLU A 58 33.07 27.86 10.86
CA GLU A 58 32.39 28.99 10.21
C GLU A 58 30.96 28.60 9.78
N THR A 59 30.12 29.61 9.54
CA THR A 59 28.77 29.46 8.95
C THR A 59 28.72 30.14 7.59
N GLY A 60 28.00 29.57 6.63
CA GLY A 60 27.89 30.14 5.28
C GLY A 60 27.87 29.07 4.20
N THR A 61 28.23 29.46 2.97
CA THR A 61 28.22 28.56 1.81
C THR A 61 29.65 28.23 1.37
N LEU A 62 29.97 26.94 1.31
CA LEU A 62 31.14 26.41 0.64
C LEU A 62 30.75 25.98 -0.78
N ASN A 63 31.19 26.72 -1.79
CA ASN A 63 30.99 26.37 -3.20
C ASN A 63 32.08 25.40 -3.65
N LEU A 64 31.69 24.18 -4.00
CA LEU A 64 32.61 23.14 -4.45
C LEU A 64 32.94 23.30 -5.92
N LEU A 65 34.22 23.09 -6.27
CA LEU A 65 34.65 23.00 -7.68
C LEU A 65 34.61 21.56 -8.19
N SER A 66 34.60 20.59 -7.27
CA SER A 66 34.50 19.16 -7.55
C SER A 66 33.97 18.40 -6.33
N PRO A 67 33.45 17.17 -6.50
CA PRO A 67 32.97 16.37 -5.38
C PRO A 67 34.03 16.20 -4.27
N LEU A 68 33.57 16.19 -3.01
CA LEU A 68 34.38 15.77 -1.88
C LEU A 68 34.35 14.24 -1.81
N VAL A 69 35.49 13.61 -2.10
CA VAL A 69 35.64 12.15 -2.04
C VAL A 69 36.10 11.76 -0.64
N ILE A 70 35.30 10.96 0.06
CA ILE A 70 35.60 10.50 1.41
C ILE A 70 36.07 9.05 1.35
N THR A 71 37.35 8.83 1.66
CA THR A 71 38.03 7.53 1.55
C THR A 71 38.45 6.95 2.91
N ARG A 72 38.00 7.57 4.01
CA ARG A 72 38.31 7.16 5.38
C ARG A 72 37.09 7.25 6.27
N ASP A 73 37.13 6.52 7.37
CA ASP A 73 36.10 6.61 8.40
C ASP A 73 36.20 7.96 9.08
N VAL A 74 35.17 8.79 9.02
CA VAL A 74 35.19 10.14 9.62
C VAL A 74 33.80 10.57 10.07
N THR A 75 33.75 11.44 11.08
CA THR A 75 32.56 12.23 11.41
C THR A 75 32.76 13.66 10.93
N ILE A 76 31.81 14.23 10.21
CA ILE A 76 31.84 15.62 9.76
C ILE A 76 30.69 16.37 10.44
N ILE A 77 30.99 17.47 11.13
CA ILE A 77 30.00 18.35 11.75
C ILE A 77 29.93 19.64 10.92
N ALA A 78 28.83 19.81 10.18
CA ALA A 78 28.61 20.89 9.22
C ALA A 78 27.43 21.80 9.60
N ALA A 79 27.06 21.84 10.88
CA ALA A 79 25.96 22.68 11.37
C ALA A 79 26.15 24.16 10.97
N GLY A 80 25.13 24.74 10.32
CA GLY A 80 25.18 26.13 9.84
C GLY A 80 25.94 26.35 8.53
N VAL A 81 26.40 25.27 7.88
CA VAL A 81 27.09 25.34 6.58
C VAL A 81 26.24 24.73 5.46
N THR A 82 26.22 25.40 4.31
CA THR A 82 25.75 24.86 3.05
C THR A 82 26.94 24.42 2.20
N LEU A 83 27.04 23.14 1.90
CA LEU A 83 27.98 22.58 0.92
C LEU A 83 27.25 22.53 -0.43
N ASP A 84 27.64 23.38 -1.37
CA ASP A 84 26.95 23.55 -2.65
C ASP A 84 27.83 23.05 -3.79
N ALA A 85 27.32 22.10 -4.58
CA ALA A 85 27.98 21.61 -5.78
C ALA A 85 27.94 22.61 -6.95
N ALA A 86 27.09 23.63 -6.90
CA ALA A 86 26.96 24.71 -7.89
C ALA A 86 26.83 24.19 -9.35
N GLY A 87 26.14 23.07 -9.54
CA GLY A 87 25.95 22.39 -10.83
C GLY A 87 27.18 21.65 -11.35
N LYS A 88 28.29 21.63 -10.61
CA LYS A 88 29.59 21.05 -11.01
C LYS A 88 29.72 19.58 -10.57
N GLY A 89 28.63 18.82 -10.68
CA GLY A 89 28.56 17.42 -10.29
C GLY A 89 27.75 17.21 -9.02
N ARG A 90 28.37 16.67 -7.97
CA ARG A 90 27.74 16.33 -6.69
C ARG A 90 28.55 16.89 -5.53
N VAL A 91 27.96 16.93 -4.33
CA VAL A 91 28.64 17.41 -3.12
C VAL A 91 29.58 16.33 -2.57
N LEU A 92 29.08 15.11 -2.37
CA LEU A 92 29.81 14.03 -1.67
C LEU A 92 29.88 12.74 -2.49
N ASP A 93 31.03 12.07 -2.46
CA ASP A 93 31.20 10.67 -2.90
C ASP A 93 31.84 9.85 -1.76
N ILE A 94 31.07 8.94 -1.18
CA ILE A 94 31.55 8.05 -0.11
C ILE A 94 32.10 6.78 -0.75
N ALA A 95 33.38 6.48 -0.48
CA ALA A 95 34.04 5.30 -0.99
C ALA A 95 33.44 3.99 -0.44
N ALA A 96 33.74 2.88 -1.09
CA ALA A 96 33.38 1.57 -0.58
C ALA A 96 34.23 1.21 0.65
N GLY A 97 33.63 0.53 1.62
CA GLY A 97 34.33 0.01 2.80
C GLY A 97 34.64 1.04 3.89
N VAL A 98 34.13 2.27 3.79
CA VAL A 98 34.31 3.31 4.81
C VAL A 98 33.01 3.65 5.53
N SER A 99 33.12 4.13 6.77
CA SER A 99 32.01 4.54 7.63
C SER A 99 32.04 6.04 7.91
N VAL A 100 31.03 6.76 7.42
CA VAL A 100 30.94 8.22 7.51
C VAL A 100 29.68 8.63 8.26
N THR A 101 29.83 9.58 9.19
CA THR A 101 28.70 10.27 9.82
C THR A 101 28.75 11.74 9.48
N LEU A 102 27.66 12.29 8.94
CA LEU A 102 27.51 13.73 8.72
C LEU A 102 26.44 14.28 9.64
N GLN A 103 26.78 15.33 10.39
CA GLN A 103 25.93 15.97 11.38
C GLN A 103 25.65 17.43 11.00
N GLY A 104 24.38 17.74 10.78
CA GLY A 104 23.92 19.08 10.42
C GLY A 104 24.36 19.54 9.03
N GLY A 105 23.91 20.74 8.66
CA GLY A 105 24.27 21.39 7.40
C GLY A 105 23.33 21.04 6.23
N THR A 106 23.58 21.68 5.09
CA THR A 106 22.82 21.50 3.86
C THR A 106 23.75 21.07 2.73
N LEU A 107 23.37 20.02 2.00
CA LEU A 107 24.02 19.57 0.77
C LEU A 107 23.10 19.92 -0.41
N THR A 108 23.61 20.66 -1.41
CA THR A 108 22.75 21.12 -2.50
C THR A 108 23.43 21.33 -3.86
N GLY A 109 22.62 21.70 -4.85
CA GLY A 109 23.04 22.23 -6.15
C GLY A 109 23.65 21.22 -7.11
N GLY A 110 23.52 19.93 -6.85
CA GLY A 110 24.17 18.90 -7.66
C GLY A 110 23.31 18.41 -8.84
N THR A 111 23.97 18.10 -9.95
CA THR A 111 23.39 17.58 -11.20
C THR A 111 23.74 16.10 -11.44
N GLY A 112 24.25 15.44 -10.39
CA GLY A 112 24.72 14.07 -10.45
C GLY A 112 26.01 13.95 -11.23
N ALA A 113 26.50 12.73 -11.39
CA ALA A 113 27.55 12.48 -12.35
C ALA A 113 27.23 11.23 -13.15
N ALA A 114 27.86 11.19 -14.32
CA ALA A 114 27.87 10.08 -15.25
C ALA A 114 28.02 8.72 -14.53
N LEU A 115 27.13 7.79 -14.86
CA LEU A 115 27.28 6.39 -14.47
C LEU A 115 28.53 5.81 -15.13
N PRO A 116 29.45 5.20 -14.37
CA PRO A 116 30.53 4.40 -14.92
C PRO A 116 29.99 3.33 -15.88
N ALA A 117 30.73 2.99 -16.93
CA ALA A 117 30.32 1.96 -17.92
C ALA A 117 29.93 0.62 -17.27
N SER A 118 30.57 0.25 -16.15
CA SER A 118 30.24 -0.95 -15.36
C SER A 118 28.86 -0.90 -14.68
N LEU A 119 28.37 0.30 -14.34
CA LEU A 119 27.01 0.52 -13.82
C LEU A 119 26.00 0.78 -14.95
N ASN A 120 26.47 1.24 -16.12
CA ASN A 120 25.66 1.34 -17.34
C ASN A 120 25.30 -0.06 -17.90
N ALA A 121 26.13 -1.07 -17.63
CA ALA A 121 25.85 -2.48 -17.94
C ALA A 121 24.99 -3.17 -16.85
N ALA A 122 24.97 -2.62 -15.64
CA ALA A 122 24.12 -3.07 -14.55
C ALA A 122 22.69 -2.51 -14.72
N ARG A 123 22.06 -2.90 -15.84
CA ARG A 123 20.64 -2.63 -16.07
C ARG A 123 19.86 -3.00 -14.80
N ILE A 124 18.88 -2.18 -14.39
CA ILE A 124 17.80 -2.64 -13.54
C ILE A 124 17.28 -3.89 -14.23
N ALA A 125 17.42 -5.03 -13.58
CA ALA A 125 17.00 -6.30 -14.17
C ALA A 125 15.47 -6.28 -14.26
N THR A 126 14.95 -5.78 -15.37
CA THR A 126 13.60 -6.10 -15.82
C THR A 126 13.71 -6.72 -17.21
N SER A 127 13.21 -7.94 -17.28
CA SER A 127 13.08 -8.69 -18.52
C SER A 127 11.96 -8.11 -19.36
N ALA A 128 12.13 -8.14 -20.68
CA ALA A 128 11.09 -8.05 -21.71
C ALA A 128 10.05 -9.19 -21.65
N GLY A 129 9.72 -9.65 -20.45
CA GLY A 129 8.99 -10.88 -20.17
C GLY A 129 8.36 -10.93 -18.79
N SER A 130 8.24 -9.81 -18.05
CA SER A 130 7.53 -9.70 -16.75
C SER A 130 6.49 -10.79 -16.62
N PRO A 131 6.51 -11.62 -15.55
CA PRO A 131 5.74 -12.86 -15.50
C PRO A 131 4.33 -12.54 -15.97
N ARG A 132 3.74 -13.34 -16.88
CA ARG A 132 2.37 -13.09 -17.39
C ARG A 132 1.44 -12.81 -16.21
N MET A 133 1.27 -11.52 -15.89
CA MET A 133 0.51 -11.02 -14.75
C MET A 133 -0.90 -10.94 -15.29
N GLU A 134 -1.68 -12.00 -15.04
CA GLU A 134 -2.98 -12.21 -15.65
C GLU A 134 -3.86 -10.95 -15.52
N ALA A 135 -4.11 -10.37 -16.69
CA ALA A 135 -5.01 -9.28 -17.05
C ALA A 135 -4.71 -7.86 -16.49
N LEU A 136 -4.06 -7.06 -17.36
CA LEU A 136 -4.36 -5.64 -17.67
C LEU A 136 -3.55 -4.51 -16.99
N SER A 137 -2.49 -4.79 -16.23
CA SER A 137 -1.62 -3.70 -15.78
C SER A 137 -0.16 -4.10 -15.65
N GLN A 138 0.70 -3.47 -16.46
CA GLN A 138 2.15 -3.49 -16.26
C GLN A 138 2.57 -2.05 -15.97
N PRO A 139 3.38 -1.76 -14.94
CA PRO A 139 4.24 -0.59 -15.06
C PRO A 139 5.04 -0.75 -16.33
N ARG A 140 5.32 0.37 -16.99
CA ARG A 140 5.99 0.38 -18.27
C ARG A 140 7.20 -0.56 -18.28
N ALA A 141 7.16 -1.59 -19.13
CA ALA A 141 8.25 -2.54 -19.28
C ALA A 141 9.49 -1.81 -19.83
N GLU A 142 10.64 -1.97 -19.17
CA GLU A 142 11.93 -1.55 -19.72
C GLU A 142 12.21 -2.52 -20.88
N GLY A 143 12.22 -1.98 -22.11
CA GLY A 143 12.35 -2.80 -23.31
C GLY A 143 13.73 -3.44 -23.37
N GLY A 144 13.77 -4.77 -23.40
CA GLY A 144 14.96 -5.51 -23.79
C GLY A 144 15.12 -5.50 -25.31
N ALA A 145 15.92 -4.57 -25.84
CA ALA A 145 16.65 -4.73 -27.10
C ALA A 145 17.72 -3.63 -27.25
N GLN A 146 18.95 -4.08 -27.51
CA GLN A 146 20.12 -3.39 -28.08
C GLN A 146 20.14 -1.86 -27.99
N LEU A 147 21.09 -1.35 -27.17
CA LEU A 147 21.52 0.05 -27.16
C LEU A 147 21.65 0.55 -28.60
N ASN A 148 20.83 1.53 -28.99
CA ASN A 148 21.13 2.31 -30.18
C ASN A 148 22.49 3.00 -29.94
N ALA A 149 23.21 3.35 -31.01
CA ALA A 149 24.52 3.98 -30.92
C ALA A 149 24.48 5.45 -30.41
N GLN A 150 23.43 5.84 -29.67
CA GLN A 150 23.17 7.20 -29.19
C GLN A 150 23.32 7.34 -27.67
N ALA A 151 24.03 6.42 -27.00
CA ALA A 151 24.21 6.33 -25.55
C ALA A 151 24.23 7.71 -24.86
N THR A 152 23.08 8.13 -24.33
CA THR A 152 22.95 9.31 -23.50
C THR A 152 23.54 8.97 -22.13
N LEU A 153 24.40 9.84 -21.61
CA LEU A 153 25.12 9.58 -20.37
C LEU A 153 24.17 9.70 -19.18
N LEU A 154 23.76 8.56 -18.60
CA LEU A 154 22.94 8.54 -17.39
C LEU A 154 23.70 9.12 -16.19
N THR A 155 22.99 9.82 -15.32
CA THR A 155 23.52 10.41 -14.10
C THR A 155 22.91 9.78 -12.85
N ALA A 156 23.69 9.70 -11.77
CA ALA A 156 23.20 9.21 -10.49
C ALA A 156 23.66 10.09 -9.32
N GLY A 157 22.84 10.11 -8.26
CA GLY A 157 23.15 10.75 -6.98
C GLY A 157 23.37 12.24 -7.15
N GLY A 158 22.27 12.97 -7.37
CA GLY A 158 22.31 14.38 -7.74
C GLY A 158 23.18 15.19 -6.78
N VAL A 159 23.00 14.97 -5.48
CA VAL A 159 23.78 15.62 -4.42
C VAL A 159 24.86 14.70 -3.85
N LEU A 160 24.62 13.40 -3.77
CA LEU A 160 25.47 12.45 -3.05
C LEU A 160 25.43 11.06 -3.69
N ILE A 161 26.59 10.40 -3.73
CA ILE A 161 26.67 8.93 -3.87
C ILE A 161 27.25 8.31 -2.61
N ASN A 162 26.60 7.24 -2.13
CA ASN A 162 27.12 6.39 -1.08
C ASN A 162 27.51 5.00 -1.62
N ARG A 163 28.77 4.60 -1.42
CA ARG A 163 29.26 3.23 -1.64
C ARG A 163 29.69 2.52 -0.36
N GLY A 164 29.68 3.20 0.78
CA GLY A 164 30.09 2.69 2.09
C GLY A 164 28.93 2.65 3.07
N THR A 165 29.22 2.90 4.34
CA THR A 165 28.23 3.08 5.41
C THR A 165 28.11 4.57 5.71
N LEU A 166 26.95 5.16 5.47
CA LEU A 166 26.70 6.58 5.68
C LEU A 166 25.54 6.80 6.65
N THR A 167 25.78 7.59 7.69
CA THR A 167 24.75 8.12 8.58
C THR A 167 24.59 9.62 8.36
N LEU A 168 23.36 10.05 8.10
CA LEU A 168 22.97 11.47 8.02
C LEU A 168 22.13 11.84 9.23
N ASP A 169 22.63 12.78 10.03
CA ASP A 169 21.97 13.25 11.26
C ASP A 169 21.72 14.75 11.21
N GLY A 170 20.46 15.16 11.10
CA GLY A 170 20.08 16.57 10.96
C GLY A 170 20.56 17.24 9.68
N VAL A 171 20.88 16.46 8.64
CA VAL A 171 21.40 16.98 7.36
C VAL A 171 20.24 17.27 6.40
N THR A 172 20.29 18.38 5.67
CA THR A 172 19.38 18.63 4.55
C THR A 172 20.05 18.27 3.22
N VAL A 173 19.40 17.46 2.39
CA VAL A 173 19.84 17.12 1.03
C VAL A 173 18.78 17.63 0.04
N THR A 174 19.12 18.64 -0.77
CA THR A 174 18.11 19.36 -1.57
C THR A 174 18.62 19.87 -2.91
N GLY A 175 17.70 20.09 -3.85
CA GLY A 175 17.99 20.70 -5.15
C GLY A 175 18.82 19.84 -6.08
N GLY A 176 18.96 18.55 -5.77
CA GLY A 176 19.65 17.58 -6.60
C GLY A 176 18.84 17.20 -7.83
N LYS A 177 19.52 17.00 -8.95
CA LYS A 177 18.96 16.46 -10.17
C LYS A 177 19.84 15.32 -10.68
N ALA A 178 19.26 14.18 -11.01
CA ALA A 178 19.97 13.06 -11.64
C ALA A 178 18.96 12.12 -12.31
N ASN A 179 19.40 11.17 -13.13
CA ASN A 179 18.48 10.17 -13.68
C ASN A 179 18.10 9.10 -12.64
N LEU A 180 19.01 8.77 -11.74
CA LEU A 180 18.79 7.82 -10.65
C LEU A 180 19.16 8.47 -9.32
N GLY A 181 18.20 8.59 -8.40
CA GLY A 181 18.48 9.19 -7.09
C GLY A 181 18.72 10.68 -7.23
N GLY A 182 17.63 11.44 -7.45
CA GLY A 182 17.70 12.88 -7.66
C GLY A 182 18.48 13.59 -6.55
N GLY A 183 18.32 13.16 -5.30
CA GLY A 183 19.17 13.58 -4.18
C GLY A 183 20.33 12.62 -3.97
N ILE A 184 20.02 11.37 -3.65
CA ILE A 184 20.99 10.38 -3.13
C ILE A 184 20.93 9.10 -3.95
N TYR A 185 22.11 8.57 -4.29
CA TYR A 185 22.24 7.20 -4.79
C TYR A 185 23.01 6.34 -3.78
N ASN A 186 22.35 5.33 -3.23
CA ASN A 186 22.93 4.34 -2.34
C ASN A 186 23.25 3.06 -3.13
N ALA A 187 24.52 2.75 -3.31
CA ALA A 187 24.99 1.66 -4.16
C ALA A 187 24.71 0.27 -3.57
N ALA A 188 24.85 -0.76 -4.40
CA ALA A 188 24.78 -2.15 -3.94
C ALA A 188 25.88 -2.40 -2.88
N GLY A 189 25.51 -3.11 -1.80
CA GLY A 189 26.40 -3.36 -0.65
C GLY A 189 26.60 -2.17 0.31
N ALA A 190 26.12 -0.98 -0.04
CA ALA A 190 26.21 0.21 0.80
C ALA A 190 25.05 0.29 1.81
N THR A 191 25.28 0.96 2.94
CA THR A 191 24.25 1.23 3.96
C THR A 191 24.05 2.73 4.12
N LEU A 192 22.82 3.19 4.01
CA LEU A 192 22.41 4.57 4.27
C LEU A 192 21.43 4.61 5.44
N THR A 193 21.75 5.40 6.46
CA THR A 193 20.88 5.61 7.62
C THR A 193 20.52 7.09 7.76
N LEU A 194 19.22 7.38 7.82
CA LEU A 194 18.70 8.73 8.09
C LEU A 194 18.16 8.79 9.53
N ILE A 195 18.71 9.71 10.33
CA ILE A 195 18.33 9.92 11.72
C ILE A 195 18.09 11.41 12.03
N GLY A 196 17.61 11.69 13.24
CA GLY A 196 17.39 13.05 13.72
C GLY A 196 16.39 13.81 12.85
N THR A 197 16.72 15.06 12.51
CA THR A 197 15.91 15.94 11.64
C THR A 197 16.36 15.92 10.17
N THR A 198 17.09 14.88 9.75
CA THR A 198 17.58 14.76 8.37
C THR A 198 16.45 14.90 7.36
N THR A 199 16.63 15.71 6.32
CA THR A 199 15.59 16.01 5.34
C THR A 199 16.13 15.84 3.92
N VAL A 200 15.59 14.91 3.14
CA VAL A 200 15.86 14.74 1.71
C VAL A 200 14.68 15.33 0.95
N THR A 201 14.84 16.54 0.39
CA THR A 201 13.70 17.33 -0.12
C THR A 201 13.97 18.04 -1.42
N GLY A 202 12.93 18.25 -2.24
CA GLY A 202 13.03 19.09 -3.44
C GLY A 202 14.03 18.57 -4.47
N ASN A 203 14.26 17.26 -4.52
CA ASN A 203 15.14 16.63 -5.49
C ASN A 203 14.33 15.99 -6.63
N GLU A 204 14.97 15.85 -7.79
CA GLU A 204 14.31 15.44 -9.02
C GLU A 204 15.06 14.31 -9.73
N ALA A 205 14.37 13.18 -9.97
CA ALA A 205 14.85 12.13 -10.87
C ALA A 205 14.36 12.40 -12.30
N THR A 206 15.27 12.87 -13.16
CA THR A 206 15.00 13.34 -14.52
C THR A 206 15.18 12.25 -15.57
N LEU A 207 14.74 12.52 -16.80
CA LEU A 207 14.95 11.67 -17.97
C LEU A 207 16.10 12.24 -18.81
N ALA A 208 17.06 11.39 -19.16
CA ALA A 208 18.12 11.72 -20.12
C ALA A 208 17.56 11.69 -21.55
N ASP A 209 16.72 10.71 -21.86
CA ASP A 209 15.98 10.62 -23.11
C ASP A 209 14.56 10.11 -22.86
N PRO A 210 13.53 10.98 -22.84
CA PRO A 210 12.14 10.55 -22.66
C PRO A 210 11.61 9.60 -23.74
N ALA A 211 12.23 9.57 -24.92
CA ALA A 211 11.87 8.67 -26.01
C ALA A 211 12.59 7.31 -25.91
N ASP A 212 13.76 7.26 -25.26
CA ASP A 212 14.44 6.00 -24.98
C ASP A 212 13.85 5.31 -23.74
N LEU A 213 13.02 4.36 -24.11
CA LEU A 213 12.18 3.56 -23.29
C LEU A 213 12.91 2.37 -22.62
N THR A 214 14.21 2.20 -22.92
CA THR A 214 15.07 1.09 -22.47
C THR A 214 16.10 1.51 -21.41
N LEU A 215 16.19 2.81 -21.11
CA LEU A 215 17.10 3.37 -20.12
C LEU A 215 16.53 3.31 -18.70
N ASP A 216 17.41 3.03 -17.74
CA ASP A 216 17.11 3.10 -16.31
C ASP A 216 17.25 4.55 -15.81
N GLN A 217 16.18 5.30 -15.92
CA GLN A 217 16.13 6.73 -15.64
C GLN A 217 14.82 7.09 -14.94
N GLY A 218 14.75 8.26 -14.33
CA GLY A 218 13.50 8.75 -13.73
C GLY A 218 13.06 8.00 -12.47
N TYR A 219 14.00 7.40 -11.73
CA TYR A 219 13.71 6.63 -10.52
C TYR A 219 14.35 7.21 -9.27
N GLY A 220 13.59 7.25 -8.17
CA GLY A 220 14.09 7.69 -6.86
C GLY A 220 14.30 9.20 -6.83
N GLY A 221 13.23 9.98 -6.78
CA GLY A 221 13.34 11.44 -6.81
C GLY A 221 14.20 11.97 -5.66
N GLY A 222 13.96 11.48 -4.45
CA GLY A 222 14.83 11.71 -3.31
C GLY A 222 16.01 10.74 -3.29
N ILE A 223 15.71 9.44 -3.21
CA ILE A 223 16.71 8.40 -2.95
C ILE A 223 16.52 7.23 -3.92
N PHE A 224 17.61 6.79 -4.53
CA PHE A 224 17.70 5.50 -5.21
C PHE A 224 18.57 4.56 -4.40
N ASN A 225 18.03 3.41 -4.01
CA ASN A 225 18.65 2.44 -3.11
C ASN A 225 18.85 1.09 -3.79
N LYS A 226 20.11 0.69 -3.98
CA LYS A 226 20.51 -0.68 -4.37
C LYS A 226 21.11 -1.49 -3.21
N GLY A 227 21.37 -0.84 -2.09
CA GLY A 227 21.90 -1.45 -0.87
C GLY A 227 20.85 -1.52 0.24
N GLN A 228 21.27 -1.12 1.44
CA GLN A 228 20.46 -1.03 2.64
C GLN A 228 20.09 0.42 2.92
N LEU A 229 18.80 0.71 3.10
CA LEU A 229 18.31 2.00 3.55
C LEU A 229 17.54 1.83 4.85
N VAL A 230 17.91 2.60 5.87
CA VAL A 230 17.19 2.73 7.14
C VAL A 230 16.76 4.18 7.31
N VAL A 231 15.44 4.40 7.40
CA VAL A 231 14.86 5.69 7.77
C VAL A 231 14.34 5.55 9.19
N ALA A 232 15.13 5.99 10.15
CA ALA A 232 14.81 5.94 11.57
C ALA A 232 14.34 7.29 12.12
N GLY A 233 14.64 8.37 11.42
CA GLY A 233 14.14 9.73 11.69
C GLY A 233 14.06 10.54 10.41
N GLY A 234 13.79 11.84 10.55
CA GLY A 234 13.82 12.76 9.42
C GLY A 234 12.67 12.61 8.44
N ARG A 235 12.86 13.17 7.24
CA ARG A 235 11.87 13.22 6.16
C ARG A 235 12.51 12.98 4.79
N VAL A 236 11.83 12.25 3.93
CA VAL A 236 12.04 12.21 2.48
C VAL A 236 10.78 12.78 1.85
N ASN A 237 10.80 14.07 1.47
CA ASN A 237 9.59 14.79 1.12
C ASN A 237 9.71 15.74 -0.07
N VAL A 238 8.60 16.01 -0.76
CA VAL A 238 8.56 16.99 -1.88
C VAL A 238 9.58 16.65 -2.98
N ASN A 239 9.90 15.37 -3.15
CA ASN A 239 10.74 14.91 -4.23
C ASN A 239 9.88 14.46 -5.42
N THR A 240 10.45 14.55 -6.61
CA THR A 240 9.77 14.22 -7.87
C THR A 240 10.57 13.19 -8.64
N ALA A 241 9.91 12.17 -9.17
CA ALA A 241 10.51 11.23 -10.12
C ALA A 241 9.64 11.12 -11.37
N ALA A 242 10.24 10.85 -12.53
CA ALA A 242 9.43 10.64 -13.73
C ALA A 242 8.58 9.36 -13.62
N TYR A 243 9.21 8.22 -13.30
CA TYR A 243 8.55 6.91 -13.40
C TYR A 243 8.22 6.26 -12.06
N GLY A 244 9.18 6.20 -11.13
CA GLY A 244 8.99 5.37 -9.94
C GLY A 244 9.71 5.87 -8.70
N GLY A 245 9.06 5.75 -7.55
CA GLY A 245 9.67 6.13 -6.27
C GLY A 245 9.91 7.63 -6.22
N GLY A 246 8.84 8.42 -6.22
CA GLY A 246 8.94 9.88 -6.13
C GLY A 246 9.83 10.30 -4.95
N GLY A 247 9.65 9.64 -3.80
CA GLY A 247 10.56 9.73 -2.66
C GLY A 247 11.73 8.74 -2.77
N ILE A 248 11.42 7.45 -2.69
CA ILE A 248 12.41 6.37 -2.58
C ILE A 248 12.16 5.32 -3.66
N TYR A 249 13.21 4.94 -4.38
CA TYR A 249 13.22 3.75 -5.23
C TYR A 249 14.19 2.69 -4.66
N GLY A 250 13.71 1.46 -4.46
CA GLY A 250 14.51 0.30 -4.08
C GLY A 250 14.73 -0.64 -5.27
N GLY A 251 15.97 -0.86 -5.70
CA GLY A 251 16.27 -1.81 -6.76
C GLY A 251 16.21 -3.27 -6.31
N THR A 252 16.26 -4.20 -7.26
CA THR A 252 16.32 -5.65 -6.96
C THR A 252 17.47 -5.97 -6.01
N GLY A 253 17.19 -6.79 -4.98
CA GLY A 253 18.16 -7.19 -3.95
C GLY A 253 18.41 -6.15 -2.85
N SER A 254 17.85 -4.95 -2.96
CA SER A 254 17.92 -3.95 -1.90
C SER A 254 17.00 -4.28 -0.73
N SER A 255 17.19 -3.57 0.38
CA SER A 255 16.12 -3.43 1.38
C SER A 255 16.00 -2.03 1.93
N THR A 256 14.76 -1.68 2.25
CA THR A 256 14.38 -0.42 2.85
C THR A 256 13.62 -0.70 4.14
N THR A 257 14.02 -0.07 5.24
CA THR A 257 13.38 -0.20 6.55
C THR A 257 12.94 1.18 7.03
N LEU A 258 11.66 1.32 7.31
CA LEU A 258 11.05 2.49 7.93
C LEU A 258 10.75 2.14 9.40
N THR A 259 11.63 2.56 10.32
CA THR A 259 11.40 2.41 11.76
C THR A 259 10.86 3.70 12.38
N GLY A 260 11.03 4.82 11.68
CA GLY A 260 10.55 6.14 12.05
C GLY A 260 10.60 7.06 10.83
N GLY A 261 10.65 8.38 11.08
CA GLY A 261 10.69 9.38 10.01
C GLY A 261 9.45 9.37 9.11
N ALA A 262 9.56 10.06 7.97
CA ALA A 262 8.45 10.25 7.05
C ALA A 262 8.87 10.19 5.58
N VAL A 263 8.05 9.59 4.73
CA VAL A 263 8.18 9.63 3.26
C VAL A 263 6.92 10.30 2.71
N ASP A 264 6.92 11.63 2.64
CA ASP A 264 5.70 12.42 2.54
C ASP A 264 5.67 13.42 1.37
N GLY A 265 4.52 13.59 0.73
CA GLY A 265 4.33 14.64 -0.27
C GLY A 265 5.23 14.50 -1.50
N ASN A 266 5.68 13.29 -1.80
CA ASN A 266 6.45 13.01 -3.00
C ASN A 266 5.53 12.63 -4.16
N GLN A 267 6.02 12.78 -5.38
CA GLN A 267 5.20 12.51 -6.55
C GLN A 267 5.96 11.87 -7.71
N THR A 268 5.23 11.13 -8.53
CA THR A 268 5.68 10.76 -9.87
C THR A 268 4.89 11.51 -10.95
N THR A 269 5.50 11.76 -12.11
CA THR A 269 4.94 12.67 -13.12
C THR A 269 4.56 12.02 -14.44
N PHE A 270 5.05 10.81 -14.76
CA PHE A 270 4.72 10.18 -16.03
C PHE A 270 3.23 9.78 -16.07
N PRO A 271 2.46 10.27 -17.07
CA PRO A 271 1.02 10.06 -17.14
C PRO A 271 0.67 8.62 -17.53
N VAL A 272 -0.59 8.26 -17.37
CA VAL A 272 -1.08 6.99 -17.93
C VAL A 272 -1.18 7.11 -19.44
N THR A 273 -0.67 6.10 -20.15
CA THR A 273 -0.80 5.97 -21.60
C THR A 273 -1.28 4.56 -21.95
N VAL A 274 -2.19 4.45 -22.91
CA VAL A 274 -2.75 3.18 -23.37
C VAL A 274 -2.32 2.96 -24.81
N VAL A 275 -1.58 1.87 -25.06
CA VAL A 275 -1.13 1.47 -26.40
C VAL A 275 -1.61 0.05 -26.66
N GLY A 276 -2.65 -0.10 -27.48
CA GLY A 276 -3.32 -1.39 -27.68
C GLY A 276 -3.94 -1.88 -26.37
N THR A 277 -3.50 -3.05 -25.89
CA THR A 277 -3.94 -3.65 -24.62
C THR A 277 -3.00 -3.35 -23.44
N VAL A 278 -1.90 -2.64 -23.68
CA VAL A 278 -0.90 -2.30 -22.67
C VAL A 278 -1.18 -0.92 -22.11
N THR A 279 -1.34 -0.84 -20.79
CA THR A 279 -1.41 0.43 -20.06
C THR A 279 -0.08 0.66 -19.38
N ASN A 280 0.51 1.83 -19.57
CA ASN A 280 1.75 2.27 -18.93
C ASN A 280 1.47 3.49 -18.05
N GLY A 281 2.24 3.66 -16.98
CA GLY A 281 2.18 4.86 -16.16
C GLY A 281 3.21 4.82 -15.03
N SER A 282 3.34 5.93 -14.31
CA SER A 282 4.22 6.01 -13.14
C SER A 282 3.62 5.33 -11.90
N ALA A 283 4.48 4.90 -10.96
CA ALA A 283 4.06 4.16 -9.77
C ALA A 283 4.89 4.50 -8.53
N GLY A 284 4.36 4.25 -7.33
CA GLY A 284 5.12 4.43 -6.09
C GLY A 284 5.45 5.91 -5.84
N GLY A 285 4.43 6.73 -5.64
CA GLY A 285 4.61 8.18 -5.39
C GLY A 285 5.54 8.44 -4.22
N GLY A 286 5.38 7.70 -3.12
CA GLY A 286 6.29 7.70 -1.98
C GLY A 286 7.46 6.73 -2.19
N ILE A 287 7.16 5.44 -2.15
CA ILE A 287 8.13 4.35 -2.24
C ILE A 287 7.77 3.42 -3.39
N TYR A 288 8.73 3.14 -4.26
CA TYR A 288 8.67 2.02 -5.19
C TYR A 288 9.83 1.08 -4.86
N THR A 289 9.61 -0.24 -4.80
CA THR A 289 10.73 -1.16 -4.57
C THR A 289 10.55 -2.52 -5.25
N ASN A 290 11.66 -3.03 -5.77
CA ASN A 290 11.87 -4.42 -6.17
C ASN A 290 12.68 -5.22 -5.14
N GLY A 291 13.10 -4.56 -4.05
CA GLY A 291 13.70 -5.16 -2.87
C GLY A 291 12.70 -5.31 -1.72
N ASN A 292 13.18 -5.81 -0.58
CA ASN A 292 12.33 -5.97 0.60
C ASN A 292 11.98 -4.62 1.22
N LEU A 293 10.79 -4.53 1.80
CA LEU A 293 10.33 -3.35 2.53
C LEU A 293 9.73 -3.75 3.87
N THR A 294 10.25 -3.13 4.93
CA THR A 294 9.70 -3.24 6.28
C THR A 294 9.27 -1.88 6.77
N VAL A 295 8.04 -1.77 7.23
CA VAL A 295 7.47 -0.58 7.87
C VAL A 295 7.04 -0.97 9.28
N SER A 296 7.83 -0.59 10.27
CA SER A 296 7.56 -0.81 11.69
C SER A 296 7.21 0.48 12.43
N GLY A 297 7.45 1.63 11.82
CA GLY A 297 7.10 2.95 12.34
C GLY A 297 7.09 4.01 11.25
N GLY A 298 6.99 5.28 11.65
CA GLY A 298 7.01 6.43 10.73
C GLY A 298 5.73 6.60 9.91
N SER A 299 5.82 7.45 8.88
CA SER A 299 4.72 7.73 7.95
C SER A 299 5.11 7.63 6.47
N VAL A 300 4.15 7.21 5.65
CA VAL A 300 4.18 7.37 4.19
C VAL A 300 2.90 8.09 3.78
N SER A 301 2.95 9.40 3.56
CA SER A 301 1.71 10.18 3.42
C SER A 301 1.69 11.31 2.41
N GLY A 302 0.50 11.60 1.87
CA GLY A 302 0.34 12.70 0.92
C GLY A 302 1.04 12.49 -0.42
N ASN A 303 1.49 11.28 -0.72
CA ASN A 303 2.22 10.99 -1.95
C ASN A 303 1.26 10.74 -3.13
N ARG A 304 1.71 11.06 -4.34
CA ARG A 304 0.88 11.01 -5.55
C ARG A 304 1.55 10.29 -6.70
N THR A 305 0.77 9.54 -7.46
CA THR A 305 1.22 8.87 -8.67
C THR A 305 0.11 8.79 -9.69
N ALA A 306 0.44 8.71 -10.98
CA ALA A 306 -0.60 8.61 -12.01
C ALA A 306 -1.29 7.25 -11.99
N TYR A 307 -0.55 6.14 -11.84
CA TYR A 307 -1.09 4.81 -12.16
C TYR A 307 -1.40 3.92 -10.94
N PHE A 308 -0.40 3.56 -10.12
CA PHE A 308 -0.66 2.73 -8.93
C PHE A 308 0.37 2.89 -7.83
N GLY A 309 -0.04 2.59 -6.60
CA GLY A 309 0.83 2.73 -5.43
C GLY A 309 1.13 4.19 -5.12
N GLY A 310 0.11 5.00 -4.82
CA GLY A 310 0.33 6.40 -4.46
C GLY A 310 1.34 6.52 -3.31
N GLY A 311 1.18 5.69 -2.28
CA GLY A 311 2.11 5.56 -1.17
C GLY A 311 3.27 4.63 -1.50
N VAL A 312 2.99 3.34 -1.59
CA VAL A 312 3.98 2.26 -1.69
C VAL A 312 3.63 1.29 -2.81
N THR A 313 4.63 0.96 -3.61
CA THR A 313 4.63 -0.14 -4.57
C THR A 313 5.73 -1.12 -4.20
N VAL A 314 5.39 -2.40 -4.06
CA VAL A 314 6.36 -3.50 -3.91
C VAL A 314 6.15 -4.50 -5.04
N GLN A 315 7.16 -4.74 -5.87
CA GLN A 315 6.99 -5.49 -7.11
C GLN A 315 8.07 -6.55 -7.32
N SER A 316 7.63 -7.77 -7.63
CA SER A 316 8.52 -8.86 -8.06
C SER A 316 9.16 -8.57 -9.42
N THR A 317 10.37 -9.04 -9.64
CA THR A 317 11.08 -8.94 -10.94
C THR A 317 11.51 -10.32 -11.41
N CYS A 318 11.77 -10.47 -12.71
CA CYS A 318 12.36 -11.70 -13.20
C CYS A 318 13.87 -11.71 -12.99
N ALA A 319 14.40 -12.88 -12.63
CA ALA A 319 15.84 -13.08 -12.54
C ALA A 319 16.45 -13.46 -13.90
N ASP A 320 15.65 -13.92 -14.86
CA ASP A 320 16.08 -14.26 -16.22
C ASP A 320 15.11 -13.70 -17.28
N ALA A 321 15.55 -13.67 -18.54
CA ALA A 321 14.81 -13.07 -19.65
C ALA A 321 13.49 -13.79 -19.96
N GLN A 322 13.42 -15.08 -19.65
CA GLN A 322 12.25 -15.94 -19.87
C GLN A 322 11.29 -15.96 -18.68
N CYS A 323 11.64 -15.29 -17.58
CA CYS A 323 10.93 -15.30 -16.30
C CYS A 323 10.68 -16.70 -15.73
N THR A 324 11.62 -17.62 -15.95
CA THR A 324 11.58 -18.94 -15.31
C THR A 324 11.90 -18.87 -13.82
N ASN A 325 12.75 -17.91 -13.44
CA ASN A 325 13.06 -17.56 -12.06
C ASN A 325 12.55 -16.15 -11.75
N VAL A 326 11.91 -15.98 -10.59
CA VAL A 326 11.31 -14.71 -10.15
C VAL A 326 11.92 -14.30 -8.81
N ASN A 327 12.48 -13.09 -8.77
CA ASN A 327 12.88 -12.41 -7.55
C ASN A 327 11.63 -11.88 -6.84
N ARG A 328 11.30 -12.46 -5.69
CA ARG A 328 10.10 -12.12 -4.92
C ARG A 328 10.47 -11.35 -3.66
N PRO A 329 10.22 -10.03 -3.59
CA PRO A 329 10.42 -9.29 -2.36
C PRO A 329 9.41 -9.68 -1.29
N VAL A 330 9.75 -9.33 -0.05
CA VAL A 330 8.87 -9.40 1.11
C VAL A 330 8.46 -7.99 1.53
N PHE A 331 7.17 -7.80 1.77
CA PHE A 331 6.61 -6.63 2.41
C PHE A 331 6.15 -6.97 3.84
N SER A 332 6.53 -6.16 4.81
CA SER A 332 6.07 -6.30 6.20
C SER A 332 5.60 -4.95 6.75
N LEU A 333 4.36 -4.93 7.26
CA LEU A 333 3.78 -3.80 7.97
C LEU A 333 3.42 -4.23 9.40
N THR A 334 4.21 -3.77 10.36
CA THR A 334 4.02 -4.05 11.79
C THR A 334 3.64 -2.81 12.60
N GLY A 335 3.84 -1.61 12.03
CA GLY A 335 3.52 -0.33 12.65
C GLY A 335 3.54 0.81 11.65
N GLY A 336 3.52 2.05 12.13
CA GLY A 336 3.52 3.25 11.27
C GLY A 336 2.17 3.56 10.61
N THR A 337 2.15 4.61 9.79
CA THR A 337 0.94 5.11 9.12
C THR A 337 1.16 5.33 7.62
N ILE A 338 0.27 4.80 6.79
CA ILE A 338 0.24 5.03 5.34
C ILE A 338 -1.06 5.77 5.01
N ALA A 339 -0.99 7.07 4.75
CA ALA A 339 -2.19 7.90 4.72
C ALA A 339 -2.24 8.99 3.66
N ASN A 340 -3.44 9.36 3.22
CA ASN A 340 -3.65 10.47 2.27
C ASN A 340 -2.88 10.34 0.96
N ASN A 341 -2.53 9.12 0.56
CA ASN A 341 -1.85 8.88 -0.71
C ASN A 341 -2.89 8.67 -1.81
N ALA A 342 -2.54 9.08 -3.03
CA ALA A 342 -3.47 9.08 -4.14
C ALA A 342 -2.84 8.52 -5.44
N GLN A 343 -3.58 7.63 -6.08
CA GLN A 343 -3.53 7.51 -7.54
C GLN A 343 -4.35 8.67 -8.12
N THR A 344 -3.78 9.42 -9.07
CA THR A 344 -4.41 10.65 -9.59
C THR A 344 -5.08 10.49 -10.95
N ASP A 345 -4.70 9.51 -11.77
CA ASP A 345 -5.40 9.28 -13.04
C ASP A 345 -6.70 8.50 -12.77
N THR A 346 -7.82 8.97 -13.34
CA THR A 346 -9.17 8.44 -13.11
C THR A 346 -9.70 7.61 -14.28
N GLY A 347 -8.85 7.25 -15.24
CA GLY A 347 -9.20 6.56 -16.49
C GLY A 347 -9.73 5.13 -16.36
N GLY A 348 -9.95 4.58 -15.16
CA GLY A 348 -10.40 3.18 -14.99
C GLY A 348 -9.28 2.16 -14.90
N VAL A 349 -8.03 2.63 -14.85
CA VAL A 349 -6.85 1.78 -14.88
C VAL A 349 -5.94 2.20 -13.72
N GLY A 350 -5.64 1.27 -12.81
CA GLY A 350 -4.80 1.53 -11.65
C GLY A 350 -5.38 0.99 -10.34
N GLY A 351 -4.67 1.29 -9.24
CA GLY A 351 -5.12 0.94 -7.90
C GLY A 351 -4.06 1.11 -6.82
N GLY A 352 -4.41 0.80 -5.58
CA GLY A 352 -3.45 0.83 -4.48
C GLY A 352 -3.06 2.26 -4.12
N GLY A 353 -4.03 3.08 -3.70
CA GLY A 353 -3.77 4.47 -3.31
C GLY A 353 -2.69 4.53 -2.23
N ALA A 354 -2.82 3.67 -1.22
CA ALA A 354 -1.78 3.43 -0.22
C ALA A 354 -0.77 2.37 -0.67
N LEU A 355 -1.24 1.13 -0.88
CA LEU A 355 -0.38 -0.03 -1.10
C LEU A 355 -0.74 -0.75 -2.41
N TRP A 356 0.27 -1.00 -3.23
CA TRP A 356 0.20 -1.93 -4.36
C TRP A 356 1.25 -3.02 -4.18
N LEU A 357 0.82 -4.26 -3.97
CA LEU A 357 1.69 -5.36 -3.56
C LEU A 357 1.66 -6.52 -4.56
N ASN A 358 2.78 -6.74 -5.21
CA ASN A 358 3.11 -7.96 -5.94
C ASN A 358 4.30 -8.65 -5.25
N ALA A 359 4.09 -9.00 -3.99
CA ALA A 359 5.12 -9.47 -3.08
C ALA A 359 4.49 -10.38 -2.02
N ARG A 360 5.28 -11.25 -1.40
CA ARG A 360 4.83 -11.95 -0.18
C ARG A 360 4.67 -10.90 0.92
N SER A 361 3.47 -10.82 1.48
CA SER A 361 3.10 -9.69 2.33
C SER A 361 2.56 -10.15 3.68
N SER A 362 3.06 -9.54 4.75
CA SER A 362 2.55 -9.76 6.11
C SER A 362 2.19 -8.43 6.76
N ILE A 363 0.94 -8.30 7.19
CA ILE A 363 0.39 -7.11 7.84
C ILE A 363 -0.15 -7.52 9.21
N SER A 364 0.61 -7.19 10.25
CA SER A 364 0.25 -7.50 11.64
C SER A 364 -0.03 -6.23 12.46
N GLY A 365 0.22 -5.04 11.91
CA GLY A 365 -0.03 -3.77 12.57
C GLY A 365 -0.07 -2.60 11.59
N GLY A 366 0.11 -1.39 12.13
CA GLY A 366 0.07 -0.14 11.36
C GLY A 366 -1.33 0.33 10.98
N THR A 367 -1.41 1.51 10.37
CA THR A 367 -2.66 2.15 9.93
C THR A 367 -2.57 2.59 8.48
N VAL A 368 -3.52 2.15 7.65
CA VAL A 368 -3.69 2.50 6.24
C VAL A 368 -4.99 3.30 6.10
N ARG A 369 -4.90 4.62 5.95
CA ARG A 369 -6.09 5.48 6.03
C ARG A 369 -6.20 6.62 5.04
N ALA A 370 -7.44 6.96 4.68
CA ALA A 370 -7.74 8.13 3.85
C ALA A 370 -7.00 8.15 2.50
N ASN A 371 -6.68 6.99 1.95
CA ASN A 371 -6.04 6.88 0.64
C ASN A 371 -7.10 6.82 -0.47
N ALA A 372 -6.74 7.25 -1.67
CA ALA A 372 -7.65 7.33 -2.83
C ALA A 372 -7.06 6.61 -4.06
N ALA A 373 -7.89 5.82 -4.74
CA ALA A 373 -7.53 5.18 -6.01
C ALA A 373 -8.74 4.75 -6.82
N ASP A 374 -8.53 4.20 -8.01
CA ASP A 374 -9.60 3.59 -8.79
C ASP A 374 -10.08 2.28 -8.18
N SER A 375 -9.16 1.43 -7.73
CA SER A 375 -9.44 0.16 -7.02
C SER A 375 -8.48 -0.06 -5.85
N GLY A 376 -8.95 -0.73 -4.79
CA GLY A 376 -8.11 -1.10 -3.64
C GLY A 376 -7.43 0.12 -3.02
N ALA A 377 -8.20 1.14 -2.63
CA ALA A 377 -7.61 2.42 -2.27
C ALA A 377 -6.68 2.33 -1.05
N GLY A 378 -7.01 1.47 -0.08
CA GLY A 378 -6.07 1.07 0.96
C GLY A 378 -4.99 0.11 0.44
N LEU A 379 -5.41 -1.02 -0.11
CA LEU A 379 -4.52 -2.08 -0.60
C LEU A 379 -5.04 -2.74 -1.87
N VAL A 380 -4.16 -2.91 -2.85
CA VAL A 380 -4.29 -3.91 -3.91
C VAL A 380 -3.20 -4.96 -3.71
N THR A 381 -3.57 -6.24 -3.69
CA THR A 381 -2.59 -7.33 -3.62
C THR A 381 -2.79 -8.37 -4.72
N TRP A 382 -1.67 -8.84 -5.25
CA TRP A 382 -1.57 -9.77 -6.39
C TRP A 382 -0.88 -11.09 -6.03
N PHE A 383 -0.43 -11.21 -4.79
CA PHE A 383 0.35 -12.34 -4.29
C PHE A 383 0.05 -12.61 -2.81
N ASP A 384 0.50 -13.76 -2.30
CA ASP A 384 0.21 -14.22 -0.94
C ASP A 384 0.32 -13.10 0.09
N THR A 385 -0.78 -12.87 0.81
CA THR A 385 -0.91 -11.76 1.76
C THR A 385 -1.67 -12.25 2.99
N ASP A 386 -1.01 -12.11 4.14
CA ASP A 386 -1.56 -12.44 5.45
C ASP A 386 -1.79 -11.17 6.26
N ILE A 387 -3.04 -10.93 6.66
CA ILE A 387 -3.48 -9.76 7.43
C ILE A 387 -4.00 -10.23 8.80
N THR A 388 -3.14 -10.24 9.80
CA THR A 388 -3.48 -10.68 11.17
C THR A 388 -3.76 -9.52 12.12
N GLY A 389 -3.46 -8.29 11.67
CA GLY A 389 -3.69 -7.06 12.42
C GLY A 389 -3.70 -5.85 11.50
N GLY A 390 -3.47 -4.68 12.09
CA GLY A 390 -3.51 -3.41 11.37
C GLY A 390 -4.91 -2.88 11.09
N VAL A 391 -4.96 -1.64 10.61
CA VAL A 391 -6.18 -0.88 10.36
C VAL A 391 -6.22 -0.41 8.91
N PHE A 392 -7.33 -0.65 8.22
CA PHE A 392 -7.65 -0.08 6.92
C PHE A 392 -8.91 0.78 7.06
N GLU A 393 -8.77 2.10 7.10
CA GLU A 393 -9.90 2.99 7.39
C GLU A 393 -10.06 4.23 6.50
N GLY A 394 -11.30 4.59 6.17
CA GLY A 394 -11.58 5.83 5.44
C GLY A 394 -10.99 5.87 4.02
N ASN A 395 -10.58 4.72 3.45
CA ASN A 395 -10.01 4.67 2.11
C ASN A 395 -11.13 4.72 1.07
N GLN A 396 -10.88 5.39 -0.06
CA GLN A 396 -11.91 5.73 -1.05
C GLN A 396 -11.50 5.21 -2.44
N ALA A 397 -12.20 4.18 -2.91
CA ALA A 397 -12.04 3.63 -4.25
C ALA A 397 -13.16 4.15 -5.17
N ARG A 398 -12.80 4.62 -6.38
CA ARG A 398 -13.82 5.02 -7.36
C ARG A 398 -14.65 3.83 -7.86
N THR A 399 -14.06 2.64 -7.90
CA THR A 399 -14.73 1.42 -8.39
C THR A 399 -14.81 0.34 -7.33
N ASN A 400 -13.78 -0.47 -7.10
CA ASN A 400 -13.89 -1.68 -6.28
C ASN A 400 -12.89 -1.68 -5.12
N GLY A 401 -13.29 -2.27 -3.99
CA GLY A 401 -12.37 -2.47 -2.87
C GLY A 401 -11.97 -1.15 -2.23
N GLY A 402 -12.88 -0.51 -1.50
CA GLY A 402 -12.57 0.75 -0.80
C GLY A 402 -11.35 0.57 0.11
N GLY A 403 -11.40 -0.46 0.96
CA GLY A 403 -10.27 -0.90 1.77
C GLY A 403 -9.28 -1.72 0.94
N ILE A 404 -9.70 -2.91 0.49
CA ILE A 404 -8.79 -3.92 -0.08
C ILE A 404 -9.32 -4.54 -1.39
N TYR A 405 -8.44 -4.81 -2.34
CA TYR A 405 -8.73 -5.61 -3.54
C TYR A 405 -7.74 -6.78 -3.66
N PHE A 406 -8.26 -8.00 -3.64
CA PHE A 406 -7.51 -9.24 -3.86
C PHE A 406 -7.62 -9.66 -5.32
N ALA A 407 -6.53 -9.61 -6.08
CA ALA A 407 -6.63 -9.58 -7.55
C ALA A 407 -6.42 -10.92 -8.27
N ASN A 408 -5.64 -11.85 -7.70
CA ASN A 408 -5.08 -12.98 -8.45
C ASN A 408 -5.48 -14.36 -7.90
N ALA A 409 -5.82 -15.29 -8.79
CA ALA A 409 -6.14 -16.67 -8.47
C ALA A 409 -4.91 -17.47 -7.98
N GLY A 410 -5.15 -18.58 -7.28
CA GLY A 410 -4.10 -19.50 -6.82
C GLY A 410 -3.12 -18.89 -5.79
N ARG A 411 -3.58 -17.89 -5.02
CA ARG A 411 -2.83 -17.24 -3.95
C ARG A 411 -3.45 -17.52 -2.60
N ALA A 412 -2.62 -17.47 -1.56
CA ALA A 412 -3.05 -17.56 -0.18
C ALA A 412 -3.35 -16.16 0.37
N TYR A 413 -4.63 -15.79 0.44
CA TYR A 413 -5.08 -14.56 1.10
C TYR A 413 -5.82 -14.87 2.39
N HIS A 414 -5.40 -14.21 3.45
CA HIS A 414 -5.92 -14.44 4.80
C HIS A 414 -6.18 -13.13 5.54
N ILE A 415 -7.30 -13.09 6.26
CA ILE A 415 -7.66 -12.04 7.22
C ILE A 415 -7.96 -12.71 8.56
N GLY A 416 -7.28 -12.31 9.62
CA GLY A 416 -7.45 -12.90 10.93
C GLY A 416 -7.07 -11.97 12.07
N GLY A 417 -6.95 -12.56 13.26
CA GLY A 417 -6.51 -11.87 14.47
C GLY A 417 -7.34 -10.61 14.77
N THR A 418 -6.67 -9.46 14.88
CA THR A 418 -7.28 -8.16 15.25
C THR A 418 -7.39 -7.20 14.07
N ALA A 419 -7.33 -7.69 12.83
CA ALA A 419 -7.42 -6.84 11.64
C ALA A 419 -8.73 -6.05 11.61
N ARG A 420 -8.67 -4.75 11.32
CA ARG A 420 -9.85 -3.87 11.21
C ARG A 420 -9.93 -3.20 9.84
N ILE A 421 -11.00 -3.48 9.10
CA ILE A 421 -11.30 -2.89 7.80
C ILE A 421 -12.60 -2.09 7.94
N SER A 422 -12.52 -0.77 8.07
CA SER A 422 -13.69 0.01 8.48
C SER A 422 -13.85 1.39 7.87
N GLY A 423 -15.08 1.83 7.63
CA GLY A 423 -15.34 3.18 7.12
C GLY A 423 -14.78 3.44 5.73
N ASN A 424 -14.48 2.38 4.96
CA ASN A 424 -13.98 2.52 3.60
C ASN A 424 -15.15 2.63 2.61
N THR A 425 -14.91 3.33 1.50
CA THR A 425 -15.94 3.66 0.50
C THR A 425 -15.52 3.16 -0.88
N ALA A 426 -16.43 2.51 -1.60
CA ALA A 426 -16.26 2.13 -2.99
C ALA A 426 -17.41 2.65 -3.86
N GLY A 427 -17.13 3.10 -5.08
CA GLY A 427 -18.17 3.55 -6.00
C GLY A 427 -18.97 2.43 -6.65
N ASN A 428 -18.45 1.20 -6.75
CA ASN A 428 -19.11 0.08 -7.43
C ASN A 428 -19.33 -1.12 -6.50
N SER A 429 -18.28 -1.68 -5.89
CA SER A 429 -18.45 -2.88 -5.05
C SER A 429 -17.38 -3.06 -3.98
N GLY A 430 -17.72 -3.81 -2.92
CA GLY A 430 -16.78 -4.18 -1.86
C GLY A 430 -16.20 -2.96 -1.14
N GLY A 431 -17.04 -2.23 -0.40
CA GLY A 431 -16.60 -1.05 0.36
C GLY A 431 -15.44 -1.41 1.29
N GLY A 432 -15.56 -2.51 2.04
CA GLY A 432 -14.49 -3.08 2.84
C GLY A 432 -13.44 -3.75 1.96
N PHE A 433 -13.80 -4.87 1.32
CA PHE A 433 -12.92 -5.53 0.36
C PHE A 433 -13.65 -6.22 -0.79
N THR A 434 -12.91 -6.41 -1.89
CA THR A 434 -13.33 -7.19 -3.05
C THR A 434 -12.39 -8.37 -3.25
N ILE A 435 -12.97 -9.56 -3.45
CA ILE A 435 -12.29 -10.76 -3.90
C ILE A 435 -12.45 -10.84 -5.41
N GLY A 436 -11.33 -10.77 -6.13
CA GLY A 436 -11.28 -10.85 -7.59
C GLY A 436 -11.73 -12.20 -8.14
N ARG A 437 -11.88 -12.29 -9.45
CA ARG A 437 -12.33 -13.51 -10.11
C ARG A 437 -11.40 -14.69 -9.78
N ALA A 438 -11.98 -15.87 -9.57
CA ALA A 438 -11.24 -17.12 -9.28
C ALA A 438 -10.25 -17.03 -8.08
N THR A 439 -10.40 -16.02 -7.24
CA THR A 439 -9.54 -15.73 -6.09
C THR A 439 -10.17 -16.33 -4.82
N GLN A 440 -9.34 -16.82 -3.90
CA GLN A 440 -9.78 -17.37 -2.63
C GLN A 440 -9.29 -16.52 -1.46
N VAL A 441 -10.19 -16.20 -0.51
CA VAL A 441 -9.83 -15.53 0.76
C VAL A 441 -10.44 -16.30 1.92
N THR A 442 -9.67 -16.47 2.98
CA THR A 442 -10.15 -16.98 4.27
C THR A 442 -10.16 -15.86 5.31
N MET A 443 -11.25 -15.76 6.06
CA MET A 443 -11.38 -14.88 7.21
C MET A 443 -11.73 -15.69 8.46
N ASP A 444 -10.82 -15.73 9.44
CA ASP A 444 -11.00 -16.46 10.70
C ASP A 444 -11.07 -15.55 11.94
N GLY A 445 -10.90 -14.24 11.73
CA GLY A 445 -10.91 -13.22 12.77
C GLY A 445 -11.00 -11.81 12.17
N GLY A 446 -10.81 -10.79 13.01
CA GLY A 446 -10.92 -9.39 12.61
C GLY A 446 -12.35 -8.90 12.36
N SER A 447 -12.46 -7.65 11.89
CA SER A 447 -13.74 -6.97 11.65
C SER A 447 -13.76 -6.20 10.33
N VAL A 448 -14.85 -6.35 9.57
CA VAL A 448 -15.19 -5.54 8.39
C VAL A 448 -16.42 -4.71 8.74
N SER A 449 -16.23 -3.42 9.05
CA SER A 449 -17.31 -2.64 9.67
C SER A 449 -17.52 -1.22 9.15
N GLY A 450 -18.78 -0.80 8.97
CA GLY A 450 -19.10 0.58 8.59
C GLY A 450 -18.60 0.97 7.20
N ASN A 451 -18.30 -0.01 6.33
CA ASN A 451 -17.88 0.26 4.97
C ASN A 451 -19.10 0.50 4.06
N THR A 452 -18.93 1.28 3.00
CA THR A 452 -20.04 1.74 2.15
C THR A 452 -19.77 1.57 0.66
N VAL A 453 -20.78 1.13 -0.08
CA VAL A 453 -20.83 1.25 -1.54
C VAL A 453 -21.83 2.33 -1.92
N THR A 454 -21.40 3.34 -2.68
CA THR A 454 -22.22 4.52 -3.02
C THR A 454 -22.90 4.43 -4.39
N GLY A 455 -22.41 3.59 -5.30
CA GLY A 455 -23.06 3.38 -6.60
C GLY A 455 -24.18 2.36 -6.57
N THR A 456 -24.86 2.25 -7.72
CA THR A 456 -26.09 1.47 -7.90
C THR A 456 -25.94 0.31 -8.88
N SER A 457 -24.74 0.08 -9.41
CA SER A 457 -24.47 -1.01 -10.35
C SER A 457 -24.31 -2.35 -9.65
N ASP A 458 -23.75 -2.35 -8.44
CA ASP A 458 -23.44 -3.54 -7.66
C ASP A 458 -23.54 -3.24 -6.15
N GLY A 459 -22.88 -4.03 -5.31
CA GLY A 459 -22.99 -3.92 -3.86
C GLY A 459 -21.87 -4.58 -3.07
N GLY A 460 -22.22 -5.12 -1.90
CA GLY A 460 -21.24 -5.69 -0.97
C GLY A 460 -20.61 -4.57 -0.15
N GLY A 461 -21.43 -3.84 0.61
CA GLY A 461 -20.97 -2.72 1.44
C GLY A 461 -19.72 -3.10 2.25
N GLY A 462 -19.74 -4.31 2.82
CA GLY A 462 -18.56 -4.95 3.41
C GLY A 462 -17.72 -5.69 2.36
N VAL A 463 -18.29 -6.74 1.77
CA VAL A 463 -17.55 -7.73 0.97
C VAL A 463 -18.19 -7.96 -0.39
N ARG A 464 -17.36 -7.94 -1.43
CA ARG A 464 -17.72 -8.47 -2.75
C ARG A 464 -16.96 -9.75 -3.06
N VAL A 465 -17.68 -10.83 -3.33
CA VAL A 465 -17.13 -12.09 -3.86
C VAL A 465 -17.42 -12.14 -5.35
N SER A 466 -16.39 -12.03 -6.20
CA SER A 466 -16.57 -12.05 -7.66
C SER A 466 -16.94 -13.43 -8.19
N LYS A 467 -17.29 -13.51 -9.47
CA LYS A 467 -17.53 -14.79 -10.17
C LYS A 467 -16.35 -15.75 -9.98
N GLU A 468 -16.65 -17.03 -9.76
CA GLU A 468 -15.66 -18.10 -9.53
C GLU A 468 -14.76 -17.90 -8.30
N ALA A 469 -14.92 -16.81 -7.55
CA ALA A 469 -14.17 -16.57 -6.33
C ALA A 469 -14.74 -17.39 -5.16
N ALA A 470 -13.90 -17.64 -4.15
CA ALA A 470 -14.29 -18.34 -2.94
C ALA A 470 -13.99 -17.50 -1.70
N PHE A 471 -14.97 -17.40 -0.80
CA PHE A 471 -14.79 -16.77 0.50
C PHE A 471 -15.14 -17.75 1.62
N THR A 472 -14.19 -17.98 2.52
CA THR A 472 -14.42 -18.77 3.73
C THR A 472 -14.48 -17.84 4.94
N LEU A 473 -15.62 -17.81 5.64
CA LEU A 473 -15.81 -17.09 6.89
C LEU A 473 -15.92 -18.10 8.04
N SER A 474 -14.84 -18.30 8.78
CA SER A 474 -14.80 -19.19 9.96
C SER A 474 -14.85 -18.43 11.28
N GLY A 475 -14.59 -17.13 11.26
CA GLY A 475 -14.64 -16.25 12.43
C GLY A 475 -14.61 -14.77 12.05
N GLY A 476 -14.64 -13.89 13.04
CA GLY A 476 -14.70 -12.44 12.84
C GLY A 476 -16.11 -11.90 12.55
N GLU A 477 -16.18 -10.60 12.23
CA GLU A 477 -17.45 -9.89 12.06
C GLU A 477 -17.52 -9.08 10.76
N ILE A 478 -18.66 -9.14 10.07
CA ILE A 478 -19.01 -8.25 8.96
C ILE A 478 -20.22 -7.43 9.41
N ARG A 479 -19.99 -6.19 9.86
CA ARG A 479 -20.96 -5.45 10.65
C ARG A 479 -21.23 -4.01 10.20
N GLY A 480 -22.50 -3.62 10.15
CA GLY A 480 -22.86 -2.21 9.97
C GLY A 480 -22.42 -1.64 8.62
N ASN A 481 -22.19 -2.49 7.61
CA ASN A 481 -21.82 -2.05 6.27
C ASN A 481 -23.07 -1.69 5.46
N ALA A 482 -22.91 -0.78 4.49
CA ALA A 482 -24.01 -0.24 3.72
C ALA A 482 -23.76 -0.33 2.21
N ALA A 483 -24.80 -0.62 1.44
CA ALA A 483 -24.78 -0.49 -0.01
C ALA A 483 -26.06 0.17 -0.49
N VAL A 484 -26.00 0.91 -1.60
CA VAL A 484 -27.22 1.53 -2.14
C VAL A 484 -28.18 0.47 -2.67
N LYS A 485 -27.71 -0.49 -3.48
CA LYS A 485 -28.60 -1.40 -4.20
C LYS A 485 -28.59 -2.85 -3.72
N THR A 486 -27.47 -3.47 -3.37
CA THR A 486 -27.50 -4.91 -3.02
C THR A 486 -26.45 -5.25 -1.98
N GLY A 487 -26.70 -6.29 -1.18
CA GLY A 487 -25.67 -6.89 -0.31
C GLY A 487 -25.05 -5.86 0.64
N GLY A 488 -25.80 -5.38 1.62
CA GLY A 488 -25.27 -4.42 2.60
C GLY A 488 -23.99 -4.97 3.26
N GLY A 489 -24.03 -6.25 3.64
CA GLY A 489 -22.87 -7.00 4.14
C GLY A 489 -22.05 -7.57 3.01
N ILE A 490 -22.58 -8.59 2.33
CA ILE A 490 -21.88 -9.39 1.31
C ILE A 490 -22.70 -9.47 0.02
N THR A 491 -22.05 -9.28 -1.11
CA THR A 491 -22.58 -9.66 -2.42
C THR A 491 -21.76 -10.80 -3.03
N VAL A 492 -22.42 -11.84 -3.53
CA VAL A 492 -21.81 -13.10 -3.96
C VAL A 492 -22.08 -13.37 -5.44
N GLY A 493 -21.01 -13.45 -6.24
CA GLY A 493 -21.01 -13.99 -7.59
C GLY A 493 -20.30 -15.35 -7.72
N GLY A 494 -19.55 -15.76 -6.70
CA GLY A 494 -18.86 -17.04 -6.62
C GLY A 494 -19.46 -17.91 -5.51
N THR A 495 -18.62 -18.36 -4.57
CA THR A 495 -19.02 -19.25 -3.48
C THR A 495 -18.64 -18.68 -2.12
N VAL A 496 -19.54 -18.80 -1.15
CA VAL A 496 -19.27 -18.50 0.26
C VAL A 496 -19.45 -19.76 1.11
N THR A 497 -18.46 -20.05 1.96
CA THR A 497 -18.56 -21.05 3.02
C THR A 497 -18.47 -20.37 4.37
N MET A 498 -19.55 -20.42 5.15
CA MET A 498 -19.60 -19.83 6.49
C MET A 498 -19.70 -20.94 7.53
N THR A 499 -18.62 -21.15 8.29
CA THR A 499 -18.55 -22.11 9.39
C THR A 499 -18.62 -21.44 10.76
N GLY A 500 -18.45 -20.12 10.81
CA GLY A 500 -18.51 -19.29 12.01
C GLY A 500 -18.63 -17.80 11.66
N GLY A 501 -18.30 -16.95 12.63
CA GLY A 501 -18.37 -15.48 12.48
C GLY A 501 -19.80 -14.91 12.48
N THR A 502 -19.89 -13.59 12.30
CA THR A 502 -21.16 -12.86 12.29
C THR A 502 -21.30 -11.95 11.07
N ILE A 503 -22.50 -11.88 10.50
CA ILE A 503 -22.90 -10.89 9.49
C ILE A 503 -24.07 -10.11 10.09
N THR A 504 -23.80 -8.91 10.64
CA THR A 504 -24.79 -8.23 11.48
C THR A 504 -24.98 -6.73 11.23
N GLY A 505 -26.22 -6.24 11.33
CA GLY A 505 -26.50 -4.80 11.23
C GLY A 505 -26.20 -4.18 9.86
N ASN A 506 -26.02 -4.99 8.82
CA ASN A 506 -25.70 -4.48 7.48
C ASN A 506 -26.99 -4.05 6.76
N THR A 507 -26.88 -3.02 5.92
CA THR A 507 -28.04 -2.32 5.38
C THR A 507 -27.97 -2.08 3.88
N VAL A 508 -29.09 -2.30 3.20
CA VAL A 508 -29.33 -1.75 1.86
C VAL A 508 -30.26 -0.53 1.96
N THR A 509 -29.83 0.59 1.37
CA THR A 509 -30.50 1.89 1.58
C THR A 509 -31.56 2.24 0.54
N ASN A 510 -31.56 1.66 -0.66
CA ASN A 510 -32.59 1.91 -1.67
C ASN A 510 -33.92 1.20 -1.34
N ARG A 511 -35.02 1.96 -1.30
CA ARG A 511 -36.37 1.53 -0.89
C ARG A 511 -37.44 1.68 -1.99
N THR A 512 -37.03 1.70 -3.25
CA THR A 512 -37.95 1.86 -4.38
C THR A 512 -38.54 0.52 -4.83
N ASP A 513 -39.84 0.39 -4.99
CA ASP A 513 -40.45 -0.86 -5.50
C ASP A 513 -40.02 -1.19 -6.94
N GLY A 514 -39.75 -2.46 -7.22
CA GLY A 514 -39.36 -2.96 -8.55
C GLY A 514 -37.96 -2.55 -9.02
N GLN A 515 -37.30 -1.61 -8.32
CA GLN A 515 -35.91 -1.20 -8.51
C GLN A 515 -35.06 -1.37 -7.24
N GLY A 516 -35.70 -1.79 -6.16
CA GLY A 516 -35.22 -1.74 -4.78
C GLY A 516 -34.23 -2.83 -4.45
N GLY A 517 -33.48 -2.57 -3.39
CA GLY A 517 -32.30 -3.32 -3.08
C GLY A 517 -32.50 -4.42 -2.04
N GLY A 518 -31.90 -5.58 -2.27
CA GLY A 518 -32.07 -6.73 -1.39
C GLY A 518 -30.76 -7.39 -0.93
N GLY A 519 -30.94 -8.26 0.06
CA GLY A 519 -29.85 -8.90 0.78
C GLY A 519 -29.17 -7.91 1.73
N GLY A 520 -29.85 -7.52 2.81
CA GLY A 520 -29.26 -6.62 3.82
C GLY A 520 -27.95 -7.21 4.34
N GLY A 521 -27.99 -8.49 4.71
CA GLY A 521 -26.82 -9.29 5.06
C GLY A 521 -26.10 -9.80 3.81
N VAL A 522 -26.77 -10.63 3.01
CA VAL A 522 -26.17 -11.35 1.88
C VAL A 522 -27.05 -11.29 0.63
N ARG A 523 -26.45 -10.96 -0.52
CA ARG A 523 -27.05 -11.09 -1.85
C ARG A 523 -26.33 -12.15 -2.68
N LEU A 524 -27.05 -13.14 -3.22
CA LEU A 524 -26.51 -14.16 -4.13
C LEU A 524 -26.93 -13.91 -5.59
N TYR A 525 -25.97 -13.67 -6.48
CA TYR A 525 -26.20 -13.56 -7.93
C TYR A 525 -26.40 -14.93 -8.62
N SER A 526 -26.85 -14.91 -9.86
CA SER A 526 -27.03 -16.12 -10.68
C SER A 526 -25.77 -17.00 -10.69
N GLY A 527 -25.98 -18.31 -10.49
CA GLY A 527 -24.93 -19.32 -10.40
C GLY A 527 -24.07 -19.28 -9.14
N SER A 528 -24.27 -18.32 -8.24
CA SER A 528 -23.53 -18.24 -6.98
C SER A 528 -24.10 -19.20 -5.92
N SER A 529 -23.28 -19.51 -4.93
CA SER A 529 -23.70 -20.38 -3.83
C SER A 529 -23.19 -19.93 -2.46
N MET A 530 -23.96 -20.23 -1.42
CA MET A 530 -23.54 -20.08 -0.03
C MET A 530 -24.00 -21.26 0.82
N THR A 531 -23.08 -21.79 1.62
CA THR A 531 -23.37 -22.77 2.67
C THR A 531 -23.05 -22.15 4.03
N ALA A 532 -24.03 -22.12 4.92
CA ALA A 532 -23.89 -21.60 6.28
C ALA A 532 -24.07 -22.74 7.30
N SER A 533 -22.96 -23.37 7.68
CA SER A 533 -22.92 -24.48 8.63
C SER A 533 -22.70 -24.04 10.09
N GLY A 534 -22.38 -22.78 10.32
CA GLY A 534 -22.26 -22.18 11.64
C GLY A 534 -22.23 -20.65 11.59
N GLY A 535 -22.14 -20.01 12.76
CA GLY A 535 -22.18 -18.55 12.88
C GLY A 535 -23.60 -17.95 12.83
N THR A 536 -23.67 -16.63 12.69
CA THR A 536 -24.92 -15.87 12.77
C THR A 536 -25.06 -14.81 11.67
N ILE A 537 -26.24 -14.71 11.06
CA ILE A 537 -26.65 -13.60 10.18
C ILE A 537 -27.80 -12.87 10.89
N SER A 538 -27.54 -11.68 11.45
CA SER A 538 -28.54 -11.00 12.27
C SER A 538 -28.73 -9.51 12.03
N ASP A 539 -29.91 -8.99 12.38
CA ASP A 539 -30.16 -7.54 12.45
C ASP A 539 -29.87 -6.79 11.14
N ASN A 540 -29.85 -7.51 10.00
CA ASN A 540 -29.59 -6.91 8.71
C ASN A 540 -30.89 -6.39 8.11
N THR A 541 -30.81 -5.28 7.38
CA THR A 541 -31.99 -4.56 6.89
C THR A 541 -31.90 -4.30 5.38
N ALA A 542 -32.96 -4.59 4.64
CA ALA A 542 -33.07 -4.26 3.22
C ALA A 542 -34.52 -4.01 2.80
N TRP A 543 -34.76 -3.73 1.52
CA TRP A 543 -36.12 -3.66 0.98
C TRP A 543 -36.73 -5.06 0.80
N TYR A 544 -35.94 -5.98 0.22
CA TYR A 544 -36.24 -7.41 0.12
C TYR A 544 -35.13 -8.22 0.80
N GLY A 545 -35.46 -9.36 1.44
CA GLY A 545 -34.41 -10.25 1.95
C GLY A 545 -33.53 -9.55 2.99
N GLY A 546 -34.10 -9.18 4.13
CA GLY A 546 -33.38 -8.45 5.19
C GLY A 546 -32.07 -9.15 5.56
N GLY A 547 -32.14 -10.47 5.77
CA GLY A 547 -30.98 -11.33 5.95
C GLY A 547 -30.33 -11.68 4.62
N VAL A 548 -31.05 -12.46 3.80
CA VAL A 548 -30.52 -13.05 2.56
C VAL A 548 -31.50 -12.89 1.40
N GLU A 549 -30.97 -12.57 0.24
CA GLU A 549 -31.68 -12.60 -1.04
C GLU A 549 -30.99 -13.57 -2.02
N THR A 550 -31.74 -14.53 -2.56
CA THR A 550 -31.31 -15.42 -3.65
C THR A 550 -31.87 -14.97 -5.00
N ASN A 551 -31.16 -15.24 -6.09
CA ASN A 551 -31.54 -14.93 -7.47
C ASN A 551 -32.10 -16.17 -8.21
N GLY A 552 -33.22 -15.98 -8.92
CA GLY A 552 -33.99 -16.99 -9.65
C GLY A 552 -33.90 -16.97 -11.17
N VAL A 553 -34.52 -17.98 -11.80
CA VAL A 553 -34.42 -18.28 -13.25
C VAL A 553 -34.96 -17.17 -14.17
N TYR A 554 -35.96 -16.41 -13.73
CA TYR A 554 -36.56 -15.34 -14.54
C TYR A 554 -35.75 -14.04 -14.53
N GLN A 555 -34.83 -13.88 -13.58
CA GLN A 555 -33.86 -12.80 -13.60
C GLN A 555 -32.69 -13.20 -14.51
N THR A 556 -32.07 -14.35 -14.24
CA THR A 556 -30.91 -14.89 -14.98
C THR A 556 -30.71 -16.39 -14.68
N SER A 557 -30.43 -17.21 -15.70
CA SER A 557 -30.02 -18.62 -15.51
C SER A 557 -28.50 -18.76 -15.56
N PRO A 558 -27.86 -19.57 -14.69
CA PRO A 558 -28.45 -20.50 -13.69
C PRO A 558 -28.91 -19.82 -12.40
N THR A 559 -29.76 -20.47 -11.60
CA THR A 559 -30.19 -19.94 -10.28
C THR A 559 -29.05 -19.93 -9.26
N SER A 560 -29.19 -19.10 -8.23
CA SER A 560 -28.32 -19.16 -7.05
C SER A 560 -28.80 -20.21 -6.04
N THR A 561 -27.90 -20.68 -5.16
CA THR A 561 -28.21 -21.68 -4.13
C THR A 561 -27.76 -21.23 -2.73
N PHE A 562 -28.66 -21.33 -1.76
CA PHE A 562 -28.33 -21.17 -0.34
C PHE A 562 -28.64 -22.45 0.44
N VAL A 563 -27.70 -22.90 1.26
CA VAL A 563 -27.86 -24.02 2.17
C VAL A 563 -27.64 -23.56 3.61
N LEU A 564 -28.68 -23.67 4.44
CA LEU A 564 -28.59 -23.48 5.88
C LEU A 564 -28.37 -24.84 6.56
N SER A 565 -27.23 -25.03 7.21
CA SER A 565 -26.81 -26.31 7.79
C SER A 565 -26.13 -26.15 9.15
N GLY A 566 -26.65 -25.24 9.98
CA GLY A 566 -26.21 -25.10 11.38
C GLY A 566 -26.11 -23.65 11.87
N ALA A 567 -26.12 -22.67 10.97
CA ALA A 567 -26.11 -21.26 11.34
C ALA A 567 -27.46 -20.76 11.90
N THR A 568 -27.43 -19.58 12.55
CA THR A 568 -28.63 -18.87 13.02
C THR A 568 -28.88 -17.63 12.16
N LEU A 569 -30.11 -17.47 11.67
CA LEU A 569 -30.60 -16.24 11.04
C LEU A 569 -31.64 -15.58 11.93
N SER A 570 -31.34 -14.40 12.46
CA SER A 570 -32.25 -13.77 13.43
C SER A 570 -32.32 -12.25 13.42
N GLY A 571 -33.46 -11.68 13.79
CA GLY A 571 -33.60 -10.22 13.89
C GLY A 571 -33.51 -9.46 12.56
N ASN A 572 -33.44 -10.16 11.42
CA ASN A 572 -33.31 -9.51 10.12
C ASN A 572 -34.66 -8.92 9.67
N ARG A 573 -34.60 -7.80 8.93
CA ARG A 573 -35.79 -6.99 8.61
C ARG A 573 -35.87 -6.61 7.13
N ALA A 574 -37.01 -6.86 6.52
CA ALA A 574 -37.40 -6.25 5.24
C ALA A 574 -38.32 -5.05 5.51
N ASP A 575 -37.87 -3.83 5.18
CA ASP A 575 -38.50 -2.59 5.64
C ASP A 575 -39.79 -2.20 4.91
N GLY A 576 -40.05 -2.73 3.73
CA GLY A 576 -41.33 -2.50 3.05
C GLY A 576 -41.72 -3.54 2.03
N SER A 577 -41.08 -4.71 2.07
CA SER A 577 -41.47 -5.86 1.29
C SER A 577 -41.23 -7.17 2.03
N ASN A 578 -40.92 -8.25 1.31
CA ASN A 578 -41.05 -9.61 1.78
C ASN A 578 -39.68 -10.23 2.14
N GLY A 579 -39.73 -11.29 2.95
CA GLY A 579 -38.55 -12.09 3.27
C GLY A 579 -37.65 -11.42 4.30
N GLY A 580 -38.04 -11.40 5.56
CA GLY A 580 -37.25 -10.78 6.63
C GLY A 580 -35.92 -11.50 6.81
N GLY A 581 -35.98 -12.82 6.98
CA GLY A 581 -34.82 -13.70 6.95
C GLY A 581 -34.36 -13.97 5.52
N PHE A 582 -35.23 -14.59 4.71
CA PHE A 582 -34.95 -14.95 3.32
C PHE A 582 -36.01 -14.42 2.37
N TRP A 583 -35.56 -13.75 1.31
CA TRP A 583 -36.32 -13.66 0.06
C TRP A 583 -35.72 -14.66 -0.92
N ASN A 584 -36.46 -15.74 -1.19
CA ASN A 584 -35.97 -16.85 -2.00
C ASN A 584 -36.58 -16.84 -3.41
N ASP A 585 -35.76 -16.48 -4.39
CA ASP A 585 -36.08 -16.58 -5.82
C ASP A 585 -35.28 -17.69 -6.52
N GLY A 586 -34.15 -18.09 -5.93
CA GLY A 586 -33.32 -19.23 -6.35
C GLY A 586 -33.68 -20.52 -5.60
N THR A 587 -32.64 -21.25 -5.17
CA THR A 587 -32.79 -22.49 -4.40
C THR A 587 -32.40 -22.27 -2.93
N LEU A 588 -33.32 -22.53 -2.00
CA LEU A 588 -33.08 -22.49 -0.56
C LEU A 588 -33.31 -23.88 0.04
N THR A 589 -32.28 -24.43 0.69
CA THR A 589 -32.40 -25.65 1.49
C THR A 589 -32.08 -25.37 2.95
N ILE A 590 -33.00 -25.68 3.86
CA ILE A 590 -32.78 -25.64 5.31
C ILE A 590 -32.62 -27.07 5.84
N GLN A 591 -31.39 -27.46 6.13
CA GLN A 591 -31.04 -28.80 6.63
C GLN A 591 -30.96 -28.84 8.16
N SER A 592 -30.42 -27.80 8.77
CA SER A 592 -30.32 -27.62 10.22
C SER A 592 -30.08 -26.14 10.55
N GLY A 593 -30.06 -25.77 11.83
CA GLY A 593 -29.99 -24.36 12.25
C GLY A 593 -31.37 -23.73 12.52
N SER A 594 -31.39 -22.41 12.66
CA SER A 594 -32.59 -21.66 13.08
C SER A 594 -32.80 -20.38 12.30
N VAL A 595 -34.04 -20.10 11.92
CA VAL A 595 -34.51 -18.85 11.33
C VAL A 595 -35.59 -18.27 12.24
N THR A 596 -35.27 -17.24 13.03
CA THR A 596 -36.14 -16.76 14.11
C THR A 596 -36.11 -15.26 14.36
N GLY A 597 -37.21 -14.67 14.82
CA GLY A 597 -37.26 -13.24 15.16
C GLY A 597 -37.07 -12.31 13.97
N ASN A 598 -37.23 -12.79 12.74
CA ASN A 598 -37.11 -11.97 11.54
C ASN A 598 -38.46 -11.32 11.20
N SER A 599 -38.43 -10.14 10.56
CA SER A 599 -39.62 -9.33 10.29
C SER A 599 -39.72 -8.82 8.84
N ALA A 600 -40.92 -8.82 8.29
CA ALA A 600 -41.20 -8.35 6.92
C ALA A 600 -42.68 -7.95 6.77
N ARG A 601 -43.09 -7.52 5.56
CA ARG A 601 -44.51 -7.44 5.19
C ARG A 601 -45.13 -8.83 5.07
N ASP A 602 -44.51 -9.72 4.29
CA ASP A 602 -44.88 -11.13 4.16
C ASP A 602 -43.63 -12.01 4.27
N GLY A 603 -43.80 -13.22 4.82
CA GLY A 603 -42.69 -14.17 4.98
C GLY A 603 -41.57 -13.61 5.86
N GLY A 604 -41.89 -13.27 7.11
CA GLY A 604 -40.92 -12.81 8.10
C GLY A 604 -39.69 -13.71 8.17
N GLY A 605 -39.88 -15.02 8.23
CA GLY A 605 -38.79 -15.99 8.13
C GLY A 605 -38.34 -16.19 6.68
N VAL A 606 -39.19 -16.80 5.86
CA VAL A 606 -38.95 -17.10 4.44
C VAL A 606 -40.13 -16.60 3.61
N PHE A 607 -39.83 -15.81 2.58
CA PHE A 607 -40.73 -15.61 1.46
C PHE A 607 -40.14 -16.33 0.24
N ASN A 608 -40.76 -17.43 -0.16
CA ASN A 608 -40.42 -18.15 -1.38
C ASN A 608 -41.23 -17.59 -2.53
N THR A 609 -40.58 -17.08 -3.58
CA THR A 609 -41.30 -16.60 -4.77
C THR A 609 -41.93 -17.79 -5.51
N ARG A 610 -42.81 -17.50 -6.48
CA ARG A 610 -43.45 -18.53 -7.32
C ARG A 610 -42.45 -19.44 -8.04
N ILE A 611 -41.24 -18.96 -8.24
CA ILE A 611 -40.21 -19.62 -9.06
C ILE A 611 -39.06 -20.18 -8.21
N GLY A 612 -39.02 -19.78 -6.93
CA GLY A 612 -38.04 -20.25 -5.97
C GLY A 612 -38.30 -21.70 -5.57
N VAL A 613 -37.21 -22.44 -5.44
CA VAL A 613 -37.23 -23.80 -4.90
C VAL A 613 -36.92 -23.72 -3.41
N TYR A 614 -37.85 -24.19 -2.58
CA TYR A 614 -37.69 -24.22 -1.13
C TYR A 614 -37.83 -25.65 -0.60
N ALA A 615 -36.83 -26.09 0.17
CA ALA A 615 -36.84 -27.36 0.87
C ALA A 615 -36.40 -27.18 2.33
N GLN A 616 -37.15 -27.77 3.26
CA GLN A 616 -36.80 -27.80 4.69
C GLN A 616 -36.81 -29.26 5.19
N PRO A 617 -35.78 -30.06 4.86
CA PRO A 617 -35.62 -31.40 5.43
C PRO A 617 -35.30 -31.40 6.94
N GLY A 618 -34.84 -30.27 7.50
CA GLY A 618 -34.60 -30.12 8.93
C GLY A 618 -34.54 -28.65 9.37
N GLY A 619 -33.93 -28.37 10.53
CA GLY A 619 -33.86 -27.02 11.09
C GLY A 619 -35.21 -26.44 11.55
N SER A 620 -35.20 -25.21 12.04
CA SER A 620 -36.38 -24.51 12.57
C SER A 620 -36.61 -23.17 11.88
N VAL A 621 -37.85 -22.87 11.49
CA VAL A 621 -38.30 -21.54 11.04
C VAL A 621 -39.48 -21.12 11.92
N THR A 622 -39.20 -20.38 12.99
CA THR A 622 -40.18 -20.10 14.07
C THR A 622 -40.03 -18.71 14.66
N GLY A 623 -41.11 -18.16 15.21
CA GLY A 623 -41.08 -16.85 15.89
C GLY A 623 -40.78 -15.67 14.96
N ASN A 624 -41.13 -15.77 13.67
CA ASN A 624 -40.95 -14.68 12.70
C ASN A 624 -42.28 -13.94 12.46
N THR A 625 -42.20 -12.66 12.10
CA THR A 625 -43.36 -11.77 11.96
C THR A 625 -43.51 -11.23 10.53
N PRO A 626 -44.70 -11.30 9.91
CA PRO A 626 -45.94 -11.90 10.43
C PRO A 626 -45.98 -13.42 10.32
N ASN A 627 -45.21 -14.02 9.41
CA ASN A 627 -45.25 -15.45 9.13
C ASN A 627 -43.86 -16.07 9.10
N ASN A 628 -43.79 -17.36 9.43
CA ASN A 628 -42.57 -18.15 9.31
C ASN A 628 -42.21 -18.41 7.85
N VAL A 629 -43.16 -18.89 7.06
CA VAL A 629 -42.94 -19.22 5.64
C VAL A 629 -44.16 -18.78 4.83
N VAL A 630 -43.92 -18.15 3.68
CA VAL A 630 -44.92 -17.82 2.65
C VAL A 630 -44.42 -18.33 1.30
N ASN A 631 -45.27 -19.06 0.58
CA ASN A 631 -45.02 -19.46 -0.82
C ASN A 631 -45.86 -18.58 -1.74
N GLY A 632 -45.21 -17.82 -2.63
CA GLY A 632 -45.86 -17.04 -3.67
C GLY A 632 -46.60 -17.96 -4.64
N GLN A 633 -47.87 -17.66 -4.92
CA GLN A 633 -48.70 -18.39 -5.87
C GLN A 633 -48.39 -18.02 -7.32
#